data_AF-A0A178E7B3-F1
#
_entry.id   AF-A0A178E7B3-F1
#
_cell.length_a   1.000
_cell.length_b   1.000
_cell.length_c   1.000
_cell.angle_alpha   90.00
_cell.angle_beta   90.00
_cell.angle_gamma   90.00
#
_symmetry.space_group_name_H-M   'P 1'
#
loop_
_entity.id
_entity.type
_entity.pdbx_description
1 polymer ?
#
loop_
_entity_poly.entity_id
_entity_poly.type
_entity_poly.pdbx_seq_one_letter_code
_entity_poly.pdbx_strand_id
1 'polypeptide(L)'
;MDNAPPLSPPPPPSLLSRQEDELSVPSTSMPPPPPPPPLYLPKSSRPASIIPPPPPASSGVFEPPDKAHYLQFLRDTNQNTPCEPFQQFYMFFYGSLMDPEVLQAILDLPELPTTRRATISGFRIKMWGIYPTLLPSHSGNVTGAVWKVTSGAEFDRLAAYETAAYRWDECDAVLEGGEVLRNCRTFCWAGRPDSKELEDGSFDLERYQKYFKASVTRRRSPVP
;
A
#
# COMPACT_ATOMS: atom_id res chain seq x y z
N MET A 1 -90.12 18.77 10.71
CA MET A 1 -89.64 19.71 11.73
C MET A 1 -88.52 18.99 12.48
N ASP A 2 -87.25 19.31 12.35
CA ASP A 2 -86.56 20.25 11.49
C ASP A 2 -85.10 19.76 11.46
N ASN A 3 -84.50 19.78 10.28
CA ASN A 3 -83.22 19.17 9.95
C ASN A 3 -82.25 20.33 9.69
N ALA A 4 -81.19 20.47 10.47
CA ALA A 4 -80.17 21.50 10.27
C ALA A 4 -78.76 20.88 10.33
N PRO A 5 -77.96 20.93 9.24
CA PRO A 5 -76.62 20.34 9.15
C PRO A 5 -75.50 21.28 9.65
N PRO A 6 -74.27 20.74 9.86
CA PRO A 6 -73.13 21.49 10.41
C PRO A 6 -72.47 22.45 9.41
N LEU A 7 -71.88 23.52 9.95
CA LEU A 7 -71.13 24.58 9.24
C LEU A 7 -69.78 24.07 8.69
N SER A 8 -69.55 24.28 7.40
CA SER A 8 -68.28 24.02 6.69
C SER A 8 -67.26 25.16 6.86
N PRO A 9 -65.94 24.87 6.94
CA PRO A 9 -64.90 25.90 6.90
C PRO A 9 -64.66 26.46 5.47
N PRO A 10 -64.10 27.68 5.34
CA PRO A 10 -64.07 28.44 4.08
C PRO A 10 -63.04 27.91 3.05
N PRO A 11 -63.25 28.18 1.74
CA PRO A 11 -62.36 27.77 0.67
C PRO A 11 -61.10 28.66 0.55
N PRO A 12 -59.96 28.12 0.07
CA PRO A 12 -58.79 28.91 -0.29
C PRO A 12 -59.01 29.72 -1.60
N PRO A 13 -58.25 30.82 -1.82
CA PRO A 13 -58.55 31.79 -2.86
C PRO A 13 -58.18 31.32 -4.29
N SER A 14 -59.08 31.63 -5.24
CA SER A 14 -58.87 31.48 -6.69
C SER A 14 -57.96 32.58 -7.25
N LEU A 15 -56.99 32.21 -8.07
CA LEU A 15 -56.27 33.14 -8.96
C LEU A 15 -56.31 32.65 -10.41
N LEU A 16 -56.73 33.59 -11.25
CA LEU A 16 -57.01 33.49 -12.69
C LEU A 16 -55.76 33.22 -13.53
N SER A 17 -56.00 32.41 -14.57
CA SER A 17 -55.47 32.49 -15.94
C SER A 17 -54.04 32.99 -16.16
N ARG A 18 -53.16 32.06 -16.53
CA ARG A 18 -52.17 32.30 -17.61
C ARG A 18 -51.97 31.01 -18.40
N GLN A 19 -52.41 31.09 -19.65
CA GLN A 19 -52.23 30.13 -20.72
C GLN A 19 -50.87 30.42 -21.41
N GLU A 20 -50.23 29.34 -21.88
CA GLU A 20 -49.08 29.25 -22.81
C GLU A 20 -47.69 29.58 -22.23
N ASP A 21 -46.89 28.54 -21.97
CA ASP A 21 -45.69 28.31 -22.80
C ASP A 21 -45.20 26.85 -22.62
N GLU A 22 -45.03 26.20 -23.77
CA GLU A 22 -44.55 24.84 -23.96
C GLU A 22 -43.02 24.83 -23.72
N LEU A 23 -42.58 24.59 -22.49
CA LEU A 23 -41.16 24.48 -22.15
C LEU A 23 -40.79 23.03 -21.86
N SER A 24 -40.36 22.36 -22.93
CA SER A 24 -39.57 21.13 -22.93
C SER A 24 -38.63 21.07 -21.72
N VAL A 25 -38.74 20.01 -20.93
CA VAL A 25 -37.70 19.60 -19.97
C VAL A 25 -36.33 19.60 -20.65
N PRO A 26 -35.36 20.43 -20.25
CA PRO A 26 -34.01 20.26 -20.73
C PRO A 26 -33.44 19.03 -20.02
N SER A 27 -33.31 17.93 -20.77
CA SER A 27 -32.34 16.90 -20.45
C SER A 27 -30.96 17.57 -20.45
N THR A 28 -30.46 17.97 -19.29
CA THR A 28 -29.06 18.37 -19.12
C THR A 28 -28.19 17.10 -19.13
N SER A 29 -28.06 16.53 -20.32
CA SER A 29 -26.92 15.69 -20.69
C SER A 29 -25.66 16.52 -20.43
N MET A 30 -24.95 16.24 -19.33
CA MET A 30 -23.58 16.73 -19.15
C MET A 30 -22.77 16.37 -20.41
N PRO A 31 -22.03 17.31 -21.01
CA PRO A 31 -21.11 16.94 -22.07
C PRO A 31 -20.07 15.95 -21.50
N PRO A 32 -19.64 14.94 -22.26
CA PRO A 32 -18.59 14.05 -21.81
C PRO A 32 -17.34 14.89 -21.48
N PRO A 33 -16.58 14.51 -20.43
CA PRO A 33 -15.36 15.21 -20.08
C PRO A 33 -14.41 15.25 -21.29
N PRO A 34 -13.65 16.34 -21.48
CA PRO A 34 -12.68 16.40 -22.54
C PRO A 34 -11.71 15.21 -22.43
N PRO A 35 -11.23 14.65 -23.56
CA PRO A 35 -10.22 13.61 -23.51
C PRO A 35 -9.01 14.13 -22.70
N PRO A 36 -8.41 13.28 -21.85
CA PRO A 36 -7.22 13.67 -21.10
C PRO A 36 -6.17 14.20 -22.07
N PRO A 37 -5.39 15.23 -21.69
CA PRO A 37 -4.33 15.75 -22.54
C PRO A 37 -3.42 14.57 -22.93
N PRO A 38 -2.90 14.53 -24.18
CA PRO A 38 -1.97 13.49 -24.57
C PRO A 38 -0.84 13.47 -23.53
N LEU A 39 -0.64 12.31 -22.91
CA LEU A 39 0.47 12.10 -22.01
C LEU A 39 1.73 12.45 -22.79
N TYR A 40 2.28 13.62 -22.50
CA TYR A 40 3.63 13.96 -22.92
C TYR A 40 4.53 12.99 -22.16
N LEU A 41 4.78 11.83 -22.77
CA LEU A 41 5.94 11.03 -22.43
C LEU A 41 7.13 11.96 -22.63
N PRO A 42 7.91 12.29 -21.58
CA PRO A 42 9.27 12.68 -21.82
C PRO A 42 9.89 11.49 -22.55
N LYS A 43 10.38 11.73 -23.77
CA LYS A 43 11.25 10.79 -24.49
C LYS A 43 12.53 10.62 -23.67
N SER A 44 12.46 9.84 -22.61
CA SER A 44 13.63 9.32 -21.92
C SER A 44 13.90 7.96 -22.53
N SER A 45 14.77 7.96 -23.53
CA SER A 45 15.48 6.77 -23.99
C SER A 45 16.34 6.24 -22.84
N ARG A 46 15.73 5.53 -21.90
CA ARG A 46 16.43 4.60 -21.00
C ARG A 46 16.01 3.18 -21.38
N PRO A 47 16.95 2.25 -21.53
CA PRO A 47 16.62 0.86 -21.78
C PRO A 47 15.75 0.34 -20.63
N ALA A 48 14.83 -0.58 -20.95
CA ALA A 48 13.83 -1.15 -20.04
C ALA A 48 14.35 -1.28 -18.61
N SER A 49 13.75 -0.52 -17.69
CA SER A 49 14.08 -0.55 -16.26
C SER A 49 13.85 -1.96 -15.71
N ILE A 50 14.92 -2.73 -15.64
CA ILE A 50 15.12 -3.72 -14.58
C ILE A 50 14.95 -2.90 -13.28
N ILE A 51 13.95 -3.19 -12.43
CA ILE A 51 13.97 -2.60 -11.09
C ILE A 51 15.06 -3.36 -10.33
N PRO A 52 16.19 -2.73 -9.99
CA PRO A 52 17.09 -3.30 -9.01
C PRO A 52 16.41 -3.23 -7.63
N PRO A 53 16.86 -4.05 -6.66
CA PRO A 53 16.54 -3.77 -5.26
C PRO A 53 16.86 -2.30 -4.94
N PRO A 54 16.12 -1.69 -4.00
CA PRO A 54 16.40 -0.32 -3.55
C PRO A 54 17.90 -0.12 -3.30
N PRO A 55 18.51 0.98 -3.75
CA PRO A 55 19.90 1.26 -3.41
C PRO A 55 20.07 1.41 -1.88
N PRO A 56 21.30 1.39 -1.34
CA PRO A 56 21.51 1.83 0.04
C PRO A 56 21.22 3.35 0.15
N ALA A 57 20.55 3.77 1.23
CA ALA A 57 20.32 5.19 1.52
C ALA A 57 21.66 5.94 1.71
N SER A 58 21.71 7.22 1.30
CA SER A 58 22.90 8.07 1.42
C SER A 58 23.35 8.19 2.88
N SER A 59 24.61 7.82 3.15
CA SER A 59 25.20 7.70 4.49
C SER A 59 25.50 9.08 5.12
N GLY A 60 24.46 9.87 5.37
CA GLY A 60 24.53 10.97 6.33
C GLY A 60 24.43 10.39 7.73
N VAL A 61 25.53 10.44 8.50
CA VAL A 61 25.69 9.85 9.85
C VAL A 61 24.49 10.11 10.76
N PHE A 62 23.61 9.13 10.84
CA PHE A 62 22.68 8.91 11.94
C PHE A 62 22.51 7.40 11.99
N GLU A 63 23.22 6.74 12.90
CA GLU A 63 22.96 5.34 13.26
C GLU A 63 21.80 5.37 14.27
N PRO A 64 20.55 5.07 13.88
CA PRO A 64 19.53 4.85 14.89
C PRO A 64 19.93 3.58 15.66
N PRO A 65 19.68 3.50 16.97
CA PRO A 65 20.10 2.40 17.84
C PRO A 65 19.40 1.04 17.54
N ASP A 66 18.93 0.83 16.33
CA ASP A 66 18.07 -0.29 15.92
C ASP A 66 18.71 -1.12 14.80
N LYS A 67 19.59 -0.52 13.98
CA LYS A 67 20.32 -1.24 12.92
C LYS A 67 21.37 -2.22 13.45
N ALA A 68 22.07 -1.84 14.52
CA ALA A 68 23.04 -2.70 15.17
C ALA A 68 22.34 -3.88 15.86
N HIS A 69 21.22 -3.65 16.56
CA HIS A 69 20.43 -4.72 17.15
C HIS A 69 19.82 -5.64 16.11
N TYR A 70 19.39 -5.10 14.96
CA TYR A 70 18.95 -5.91 13.84
C TYR A 70 20.06 -6.81 13.27
N LEU A 71 21.21 -6.24 12.92
CA LEU A 71 22.34 -7.02 12.40
C LEU A 71 22.89 -7.99 13.44
N GLN A 72 22.81 -7.63 14.72
CA GLN A 72 23.16 -8.51 15.84
C GLN A 72 22.15 -9.64 15.99
N PHE A 73 20.84 -9.37 15.93
CA PHE A 73 19.78 -10.37 15.91
C PHE A 73 19.95 -11.35 14.75
N LEU A 74 20.24 -10.85 13.53
CA LEU A 74 20.55 -11.70 12.37
C LEU A 74 21.83 -12.54 12.59
N ARG A 75 22.81 -12.00 13.32
CA ARG A 75 24.04 -12.72 13.67
C ARG A 75 23.77 -13.79 14.73
N ASP A 76 22.95 -13.48 15.72
CA ASP A 76 22.59 -14.36 16.82
C ASP A 76 21.74 -15.54 16.34
N THR A 77 20.82 -15.30 15.40
CA THR A 77 20.07 -16.39 14.73
C THR A 77 20.96 -17.27 13.86
N ASN A 78 22.08 -16.74 13.34
CA ASN A 78 23.01 -17.48 12.47
C ASN A 78 24.18 -18.15 13.23
N GLN A 79 24.54 -17.74 14.45
CA GLN A 79 25.85 -18.12 15.02
C GLN A 79 25.89 -18.94 16.32
N ASN A 80 24.93 -18.94 17.26
CA ASN A 80 25.09 -19.86 18.40
C ASN A 80 23.86 -20.01 19.31
N THR A 81 23.07 -21.06 19.13
CA THR A 81 22.43 -21.81 20.23
C THR A 81 21.86 -23.14 19.74
N PRO A 82 22.22 -24.28 20.34
CA PRO A 82 21.35 -25.44 20.32
C PRO A 82 20.13 -25.09 21.18
N CYS A 83 18.92 -25.15 20.61
CA CYS A 83 17.63 -25.23 21.33
C CYS A 83 16.88 -23.91 21.68
N GLU A 84 16.79 -22.94 20.76
CA GLU A 84 15.61 -22.05 20.73
C GLU A 84 15.01 -22.09 19.31
N PRO A 85 13.77 -22.56 19.12
CA PRO A 85 13.14 -22.60 17.82
C PRO A 85 12.91 -21.17 17.31
N PHE A 86 13.14 -20.94 16.00
CA PHE A 86 12.81 -19.66 15.38
C PHE A 86 11.35 -19.29 15.65
N GLN A 87 11.14 -18.17 16.33
CA GLN A 87 9.79 -17.70 16.63
C GLN A 87 9.17 -17.12 15.36
N GLN A 88 8.13 -17.78 14.87
CA GLN A 88 7.39 -17.36 13.69
C GLN A 88 6.65 -16.05 13.98
N PHE A 89 6.63 -15.13 13.00
CA PHE A 89 5.94 -13.86 13.11
C PHE A 89 5.34 -13.46 11.77
N TYR A 90 4.44 -12.47 11.78
CA TYR A 90 3.86 -11.92 10.57
C TYR A 90 4.65 -10.69 10.11
N MET A 91 4.97 -10.64 8.82
CA MET A 91 5.52 -9.47 8.16
C MET A 91 4.41 -8.77 7.38
N PHE A 92 4.29 -7.46 7.54
CA PHE A 92 3.42 -6.59 6.78
C PHE A 92 4.19 -5.91 5.65
N PHE A 93 3.66 -6.04 4.44
CA PHE A 93 4.19 -5.49 3.20
C PHE A 93 3.22 -4.47 2.60
N TYR A 94 3.78 -3.39 2.03
CA TYR A 94 3.02 -2.26 1.48
C TYR A 94 3.58 -1.81 0.10
N GLY A 95 4.36 -2.68 -0.54
CA GLY A 95 5.05 -2.41 -1.79
C GLY A 95 5.16 -3.65 -2.67
N SER A 96 6.31 -3.84 -3.32
CA SER A 96 6.54 -4.96 -4.25
C SER A 96 6.31 -6.35 -3.62
N LEU A 97 6.66 -6.52 -2.34
CA LEU A 97 6.47 -7.76 -1.58
C LEU A 97 4.99 -8.11 -1.28
N MET A 98 4.04 -7.23 -1.62
CA MET A 98 2.61 -7.58 -1.60
C MET A 98 2.24 -8.57 -2.70
N ASP A 99 3.03 -8.69 -3.78
CA ASP A 99 2.79 -9.65 -4.85
C ASP A 99 3.34 -11.04 -4.47
N PRO A 100 2.50 -12.09 -4.42
CA PRO A 100 2.94 -13.43 -4.05
C PRO A 100 4.06 -14.02 -4.91
N GLU A 101 4.10 -13.73 -6.21
CA GLU A 101 5.14 -14.27 -7.10
C GLU A 101 6.48 -13.57 -6.87
N VAL A 102 6.45 -12.28 -6.52
CA VAL A 102 7.64 -11.54 -6.11
C VAL A 102 8.19 -12.10 -4.81
N LEU A 103 7.32 -12.31 -3.82
CA LEU A 103 7.68 -12.91 -2.54
C LEU A 103 8.27 -14.31 -2.74
N GLN A 104 7.63 -15.14 -3.57
CA GLN A 104 8.12 -16.46 -3.94
C GLN A 104 9.52 -16.41 -4.57
N ALA A 105 9.75 -15.49 -5.52
CA ALA A 105 11.02 -15.37 -6.21
C ALA A 105 12.17 -14.91 -5.30
N ILE A 106 11.90 -13.98 -4.38
CA ILE A 106 12.91 -13.46 -3.44
C ILE A 106 13.27 -14.50 -2.38
N LEU A 107 12.25 -15.16 -1.84
CA LEU A 107 12.42 -16.16 -0.80
C LEU A 107 12.83 -17.54 -1.33
N ASP A 108 12.74 -17.75 -2.65
CA ASP A 108 12.90 -19.03 -3.33
C ASP A 108 11.97 -20.12 -2.76
N LEU A 109 10.70 -19.75 -2.54
CA LEU A 109 9.70 -20.67 -1.99
C LEU A 109 9.29 -21.71 -3.05
N PRO A 110 9.13 -22.98 -2.69
CA PRO A 110 8.73 -24.03 -3.63
C PRO A 110 7.32 -23.79 -4.20
N GLU A 111 6.44 -23.21 -3.39
CA GLU A 111 5.04 -22.93 -3.72
C GLU A 111 4.73 -21.44 -3.63
N LEU A 112 3.63 -21.03 -4.27
CA LEU A 112 3.19 -19.64 -4.24
C LEU A 112 2.64 -19.32 -2.84
N PRO A 113 3.19 -18.32 -2.12
CA PRO A 113 2.75 -18.00 -0.77
C PRO A 113 1.36 -17.35 -0.76
N THR A 114 0.53 -17.74 0.20
CA THR A 114 -0.76 -17.07 0.43
C THR A 114 -0.58 -15.87 1.36
N THR A 115 -0.78 -14.67 0.82
CA THR A 115 -0.77 -13.41 1.59
C THR A 115 -2.19 -12.99 1.98
N ARG A 116 -2.37 -12.35 3.13
CA ARG A 116 -3.68 -11.84 3.58
C ARG A 116 -3.70 -10.32 3.56
N ARG A 117 -4.75 -9.70 3.03
CA ARG A 117 -4.90 -8.24 3.09
C ARG A 117 -5.05 -7.76 4.53
N ALA A 118 -4.31 -6.70 4.86
CA ALA A 118 -4.33 -6.08 6.18
C ALA A 118 -4.13 -4.57 6.10
N THR A 119 -4.40 -3.87 7.19
CA THR A 119 -4.11 -2.45 7.38
C THR A 119 -3.37 -2.25 8.69
N ILE A 120 -2.31 -1.45 8.67
CA ILE A 120 -1.60 -0.99 9.87
C ILE A 120 -1.92 0.48 10.11
N SER A 121 -1.85 0.89 11.38
CA SER A 121 -2.03 2.28 11.81
C SER A 121 -0.71 2.85 12.34
N GLY A 122 -0.60 4.18 12.41
CA GLY A 122 0.59 4.84 12.94
C GLY A 122 1.67 5.12 11.89
N PHE A 123 1.39 4.88 10.62
CA PHE A 123 2.33 5.06 9.50
C PHE A 123 1.67 5.76 8.31
N ARG A 124 2.49 6.45 7.51
CA ARG A 124 2.10 6.97 6.18
C ARG A 124 3.12 6.57 5.13
N ILE A 125 2.68 6.48 3.88
CA ILE A 125 3.56 6.22 2.74
C ILE A 125 4.20 7.53 2.27
N LYS A 126 5.50 7.46 1.95
CA LYS A 126 6.19 8.36 1.03
C LYS A 126 6.88 7.54 -0.07
N MET A 127 7.29 8.22 -1.14
CA MET A 127 7.99 7.61 -2.26
C MET A 127 9.46 8.00 -2.26
N TRP A 128 10.34 7.00 -2.37
CA TRP A 128 11.74 7.16 -2.72
C TRP A 128 11.93 6.76 -4.18
N GLY A 129 11.77 7.74 -5.08
CA GLY A 129 11.62 7.45 -6.51
C GLY A 129 10.39 6.58 -6.77
N ILE A 130 10.61 5.31 -7.13
CA ILE A 130 9.54 4.33 -7.38
C ILE A 130 9.25 3.41 -6.20
N TYR A 131 10.04 3.48 -5.13
CA TYR A 131 9.94 2.58 -3.99
C TYR A 131 9.11 3.24 -2.89
N PRO A 132 8.03 2.59 -2.40
CA PRO A 132 7.31 3.11 -1.25
C PRO A 132 8.14 2.94 0.01
N THR A 133 7.88 3.81 0.98
CA THR A 133 8.47 3.71 2.31
C THR A 133 7.49 4.17 3.38
N LEU A 134 7.52 3.50 4.53
CA LEU A 134 6.76 3.91 5.72
C LEU A 134 7.52 4.93 6.56
N LEU A 135 6.79 5.95 6.99
CA LEU A 135 7.22 6.90 8.01
C LEU A 135 6.17 6.94 9.14
N PRO A 136 6.60 7.12 10.40
CA PRO A 136 5.68 7.31 11.51
C PRO A 136 4.70 8.47 11.29
N SER A 137 3.43 8.23 11.60
CA SER A 137 2.33 9.19 11.42
C SER A 137 1.14 8.86 12.32
N HIS A 138 0.83 9.72 13.30
CA HIS A 138 -0.21 9.46 14.30
C HIS A 138 -1.60 9.14 13.74
N SER A 139 -1.99 9.77 12.63
CA SER A 139 -3.30 9.58 11.99
C SER A 139 -3.23 8.73 10.72
N GLY A 140 -2.06 8.20 10.37
CA GLY A 140 -1.86 7.48 9.13
C GLY A 140 -2.30 6.03 9.22
N ASN A 141 -2.90 5.53 8.14
CA ASN A 141 -3.18 4.12 7.92
C ASN A 141 -2.57 3.68 6.59
N VAL A 142 -2.10 2.45 6.54
CA VAL A 142 -1.54 1.86 5.32
C VAL A 142 -2.14 0.49 5.10
N THR A 143 -2.77 0.33 3.95
CA THR A 143 -3.27 -0.98 3.49
C THR A 143 -2.18 -1.70 2.72
N GLY A 144 -2.07 -2.99 3.00
CA GLY A 144 -1.03 -3.84 2.47
C GLY A 144 -1.43 -5.31 2.58
N ALA A 145 -0.42 -6.17 2.66
CA ALA A 145 -0.59 -7.60 2.82
C ALA A 145 0.34 -8.13 3.91
N VAL A 146 -0.14 -9.10 4.68
CA VAL A 146 0.69 -9.84 5.64
C VAL A 146 1.03 -11.23 5.11
N TRP A 147 2.21 -11.69 5.49
CA TRP A 147 2.64 -13.07 5.28
C TRP A 147 3.36 -13.58 6.52
N LYS A 148 3.24 -14.89 6.78
CA LYS A 148 3.83 -15.54 7.95
C LYS A 148 5.25 -15.99 7.62
N VAL A 149 6.22 -15.42 8.33
CA VAL A 149 7.62 -15.83 8.26
C VAL A 149 7.82 -16.98 9.23
N THR A 150 8.39 -18.09 8.75
CA THR A 150 8.53 -19.35 9.49
C THR A 150 9.97 -19.74 9.78
N SER A 151 10.94 -19.11 9.12
CA SER A 151 12.36 -19.34 9.34
C SER A 151 13.21 -18.06 9.27
N GLY A 152 14.39 -18.09 9.92
CA GLY A 152 15.36 -16.99 9.85
C GLY A 152 15.86 -16.75 8.42
N ALA A 153 16.05 -17.81 7.63
CA ALA A 153 16.50 -17.69 6.24
C ALA A 153 15.51 -16.95 5.34
N GLU A 154 14.20 -17.10 5.58
CA GLU A 154 13.19 -16.31 4.88
C GLU A 154 13.34 -14.82 5.23
N PHE A 155 13.48 -14.51 6.52
CA PHE A 155 13.68 -13.12 6.97
C PHE A 155 14.98 -12.52 6.43
N ASP A 156 16.08 -13.27 6.40
CA ASP A 156 17.37 -12.85 5.84
C ASP A 156 17.28 -12.51 4.35
N ARG A 157 16.46 -13.24 3.60
CA ARG A 157 16.22 -12.94 2.17
C ARG A 157 15.38 -11.68 1.98
N LEU A 158 14.36 -11.46 2.82
CA LEU A 158 13.60 -10.19 2.81
C LEU A 158 14.52 -9.01 3.13
N ALA A 159 15.32 -9.15 4.18
CA ALA A 159 16.33 -8.19 4.61
C ALA A 159 17.29 -7.81 3.48
N ALA A 160 17.84 -8.82 2.81
CA ALA A 160 18.77 -8.63 1.70
C ALA A 160 18.12 -7.92 0.50
N TYR A 161 16.83 -8.19 0.23
CA TYR A 161 16.09 -7.56 -0.85
C TYR A 161 15.79 -6.08 -0.57
N GLU A 162 15.37 -5.74 0.64
CA GLU A 162 15.07 -4.36 1.04
C GLU A 162 16.35 -3.52 1.24
N THR A 163 17.49 -4.16 1.50
CA THR A 163 18.80 -3.51 1.71
C THR A 163 18.84 -2.59 2.94
N ALA A 164 19.94 -1.85 3.10
CA ALA A 164 20.13 -0.91 4.20
C ALA A 164 19.28 0.36 4.13
N ALA A 165 18.51 0.56 3.05
CA ALA A 165 17.56 1.67 2.90
C ALA A 165 16.35 1.54 3.85
N TYR A 166 16.05 0.33 4.28
CA TYR A 166 14.94 0.06 5.19
C TYR A 166 15.43 -0.61 6.47
N ARG A 167 14.71 -0.34 7.56
CA ARG A 167 14.84 -1.04 8.84
C ARG A 167 13.50 -1.71 9.14
N TRP A 168 13.47 -2.79 9.89
CA TRP A 168 12.18 -3.30 10.34
C TRP A 168 11.72 -2.52 11.58
N ASP A 169 10.41 -2.48 11.80
CA ASP A 169 9.76 -1.89 12.97
C ASP A 169 8.58 -2.78 13.38
N GLU A 170 8.13 -2.67 14.63
CA GLU A 170 6.98 -3.42 15.13
C GLU A 170 5.66 -2.73 14.74
N CYS A 171 4.64 -3.53 14.43
CA CYS A 171 3.31 -3.02 14.13
C CYS A 171 2.21 -4.02 14.46
N ASP A 172 1.00 -3.52 14.65
CA ASP A 172 -0.21 -4.34 14.70
C ASP A 172 -0.96 -4.22 13.38
N ALA A 173 -1.36 -5.36 12.80
CA ALA A 173 -2.04 -5.42 11.52
C ALA A 173 -3.49 -5.89 11.68
N VAL A 174 -4.43 -5.10 11.20
CA VAL A 174 -5.86 -5.43 11.16
C VAL A 174 -6.18 -6.06 9.81
N LEU A 175 -6.56 -7.33 9.82
CA LEU A 175 -6.95 -8.07 8.62
C LEU A 175 -8.31 -7.60 8.10
N GLU A 176 -8.60 -7.87 6.84
CA GLU A 176 -9.89 -7.48 6.21
C GLU A 176 -11.12 -8.07 6.94
N GLY A 177 -10.96 -9.17 7.67
CA GLY A 177 -11.99 -9.77 8.54
C GLY A 177 -12.10 -9.19 9.95
N GLY A 178 -11.32 -8.15 10.30
CA GLY A 178 -11.30 -7.52 11.61
C GLY A 178 -10.41 -8.20 12.67
N GLU A 179 -9.83 -9.36 12.35
CA GLU A 179 -8.82 -10.02 13.19
C GLU A 179 -7.57 -9.14 13.29
N VAL A 180 -7.05 -8.95 14.52
CA VAL A 180 -5.85 -8.15 14.78
C VAL A 180 -4.66 -9.08 15.01
N LEU A 181 -3.66 -9.01 14.14
CA LEU A 181 -2.38 -9.66 14.31
C LEU A 181 -1.44 -8.72 15.07
N ARG A 182 -1.07 -9.12 16.29
CA ARG A 182 -0.16 -8.35 17.14
C ARG A 182 1.29 -8.75 16.93
N ASN A 183 2.21 -7.85 17.27
CA ASN A 183 3.66 -8.08 17.16
C ASN A 183 4.07 -8.48 15.74
N CYS A 184 3.41 -7.90 14.73
CA CYS A 184 3.87 -8.01 13.36
C CYS A 184 5.11 -7.14 13.19
N ARG A 185 5.82 -7.36 12.10
CA ARG A 185 6.94 -6.52 11.68
C ARG A 185 6.63 -5.89 10.33
N THR A 186 7.23 -4.76 10.03
CA THR A 186 7.19 -4.14 8.70
C THR A 186 8.49 -3.43 8.41
N PHE A 187 8.79 -3.16 7.15
CA PHE A 187 9.96 -2.36 6.76
C PHE A 187 9.61 -0.86 6.78
N CYS A 188 10.49 -0.03 7.29
CA CYS A 188 10.33 1.42 7.44
C CYS A 188 11.55 2.13 6.89
N TRP A 189 11.40 3.41 6.53
CA TRP A 189 12.53 4.23 6.07
C TRP A 189 13.65 4.21 7.11
N ALA A 190 14.86 3.83 6.69
CA ALA A 190 16.01 3.82 7.58
C ALA A 190 16.76 5.16 7.62
N GLY A 191 16.48 6.06 6.66
CA GLY A 191 17.07 7.40 6.60
C GLY A 191 16.27 8.43 7.42
N ARG A 192 16.54 9.71 7.16
CA ARG A 192 15.83 10.79 7.85
C ARG A 192 14.40 10.96 7.31
N PRO A 193 13.38 11.14 8.17
CA PRO A 193 11.99 11.29 7.74
C PRO A 193 11.72 12.61 6.99
N ASP A 194 12.57 13.62 7.20
CA ASP A 194 12.56 14.92 6.53
C ASP A 194 13.48 14.98 5.29
N SER A 195 14.00 13.83 4.84
CA SER A 195 14.90 13.77 3.67
C SER A 195 14.23 14.32 2.41
N LYS A 196 14.99 15.12 1.65
CA LYS A 196 14.58 15.64 0.33
C LYS A 196 14.51 14.54 -0.74
N GLU A 197 15.01 13.34 -0.44
CA GLU A 197 14.88 12.17 -1.31
C GLU A 197 13.47 11.57 -1.28
N LEU A 198 12.65 11.98 -0.31
CA LEU A 198 11.30 11.47 -0.13
C LEU A 198 10.26 12.45 -0.65
N GLU A 199 9.40 11.96 -1.53
CA GLU A 199 8.33 12.70 -2.15
C GLU A 199 6.96 12.19 -1.64
N ASP A 200 5.97 13.08 -1.62
CA ASP A 200 4.59 12.68 -1.38
C ASP A 200 4.07 11.91 -2.60
N GLY A 201 3.38 10.80 -2.35
CA GLY A 201 2.86 9.95 -3.41
C GLY A 201 2.24 8.67 -2.86
N SER A 202 1.82 7.81 -3.77
CA SER A 202 1.25 6.50 -3.46
C SER A 202 1.90 5.41 -4.31
N PHE A 203 1.91 4.20 -3.77
CA PHE A 203 2.33 3.03 -4.52
C PHE A 203 1.15 2.42 -5.25
N ASP A 204 1.36 2.15 -6.54
CA ASP A 204 0.39 1.48 -7.40
C ASP A 204 0.92 0.07 -7.71
N LEU A 205 0.31 -0.92 -7.06
CA LEU A 205 0.67 -2.33 -7.21
C LEU A 205 0.41 -2.84 -8.63
N GLU A 206 -0.69 -2.43 -9.28
CA GLU A 206 -1.02 -2.87 -10.64
C GLU A 206 0.01 -2.35 -11.63
N ARG A 207 0.40 -1.07 -11.50
CA ARG A 207 1.48 -0.50 -12.28
C ARG A 207 2.79 -1.25 -12.05
N TYR A 208 3.09 -1.61 -10.81
CA TYR A 208 4.30 -2.37 -10.49
C TYR A 208 4.28 -3.76 -11.16
N GLN A 209 3.16 -4.47 -11.06
CA GLN A 209 2.97 -5.78 -11.69
C GLN A 209 3.15 -5.72 -13.20
N LYS A 210 2.59 -4.69 -13.84
CA LYS A 210 2.64 -4.54 -15.31
C LYS A 210 4.04 -4.27 -15.84
N TYR A 211 4.80 -3.40 -15.18
CA TYR A 211 6.06 -2.89 -15.77
C TYR A 211 7.32 -3.46 -15.14
N PHE A 212 7.26 -3.97 -13.91
CA PHE A 212 8.46 -4.23 -13.14
C PHE A 212 8.57 -5.61 -12.51
N LYS A 213 7.45 -6.27 -12.19
CA LYS A 213 7.42 -7.64 -11.62
C LYS A 213 8.32 -8.63 -12.38
N ALA A 214 8.26 -8.60 -13.71
CA ALA A 214 9.05 -9.49 -14.56
C ALA A 214 10.57 -9.37 -14.35
N SER A 215 11.07 -8.22 -13.89
CA SER A 215 12.50 -8.04 -13.60
C SER A 215 12.97 -8.80 -12.36
N VAL A 216 12.04 -9.07 -11.43
CA VAL A 216 12.32 -9.86 -10.22
C VAL A 216 12.06 -11.35 -10.47
N THR A 217 10.94 -11.69 -11.11
CA THR A 217 10.51 -13.10 -11.27
C THR A 217 11.25 -13.86 -12.38
N ARG A 218 11.82 -13.18 -13.38
CA ARG A 218 12.53 -13.84 -14.49
C ARG A 218 13.80 -14.61 -14.07
N ARG A 219 14.36 -14.36 -12.89
CA ARG A 219 15.51 -15.11 -12.37
C ARG A 219 15.23 -16.61 -12.17
N ARG A 220 13.98 -17.05 -12.28
CA ARG A 220 13.54 -18.44 -12.12
C ARG A 220 13.35 -19.22 -13.42
N SER A 221 13.61 -18.64 -14.60
CA SER A 221 13.54 -19.43 -15.83
C SER A 221 14.60 -20.52 -15.80
N PRO A 222 14.23 -21.82 -15.83
CA PRO A 222 15.21 -22.86 -16.08
C PRO A 222 15.83 -22.58 -17.44
N VAL A 223 17.17 -22.60 -17.51
CA VAL A 223 17.85 -22.72 -18.80
C VAL A 223 17.40 -24.07 -19.38
N PRO A 224 16.88 -24.10 -20.63
CA PRO A 224 16.42 -25.33 -21.26
C PRO A 224 17.54 -26.35 -21.47
#